data_AF-A0AAP5I3M2-F1
#
_entry.id   AF-A0AAP5I3M2-F1
#
_cell.length_a   1.000
_cell.length_b   1.000
_cell.length_c   1.000
_cell.angle_alpha   90.00
_cell.angle_beta   90.00
_cell.angle_gamma   90.00
#
_symmetry.space_group_name_H-M   'P 1'
#
loop_
_entity.id
_entity.type
_entity.pdbx_description
1 polymer ?
#
loop_
_entity_poly.entity_id
_entity_poly.type
_entity_poly.pdbx_seq_one_letter_code
_entity_poly.pdbx_strand_id
1 'polypeptide(L)'
;MKIKQQNARAINQKKGFSIAVGGVAIILLITFIWFWSAYPTLTYKGVPISILVDFLQDTIAREAYFKGHKKALHHRLKELGVEEKIKDFYRPQFQEEQELDRYIHQLLYNNTGYIGAAYLVNAQGELQLKPAINQNFLHWFELAKKLNLAIDYEIDNGVIFIITPEKQSVPYTVISNVYSISELEKLLMVLQNH
;
A
#
# COMPACT_ATOMS: atom_id res chain seq x y z
N MET A 1 -61.10 -33.25 44.88
CA MET A 1 -60.71 -31.84 44.68
C MET A 1 -59.17 -31.66 44.50
N LYS A 2 -58.52 -32.45 43.62
CA LYS A 2 -57.06 -32.38 43.36
C LYS A 2 -56.67 -32.18 41.89
N ILE A 3 -57.63 -32.25 40.96
CA ILE A 3 -57.37 -32.24 39.50
C ILE A 3 -57.20 -30.81 38.95
N LYS A 4 -57.81 -29.80 39.57
CA LYS A 4 -57.72 -28.39 39.11
C LYS A 4 -56.36 -27.71 39.36
N GLN A 5 -55.54 -28.19 40.31
CA GLN A 5 -54.25 -27.55 40.63
C GLN A 5 -53.09 -28.00 39.72
N GLN A 6 -53.17 -29.16 39.08
CA GLN A 6 -52.11 -29.64 38.18
C GLN A 6 -52.13 -28.92 36.82
N ASN A 7 -53.31 -28.54 36.31
CA ASN A 7 -53.43 -27.85 35.02
C ASN A 7 -52.92 -26.41 35.02
N ALA A 8 -52.93 -25.72 36.17
CA ALA A 8 -52.43 -24.34 36.27
C ALA A 8 -50.89 -24.24 36.21
N ARG A 9 -50.16 -25.28 36.69
CA ARG A 9 -48.69 -25.31 36.66
C ARG A 9 -48.14 -25.58 35.26
N ALA A 10 -48.80 -26.43 34.47
CA ALA A 10 -48.37 -26.76 33.11
C ALA A 10 -48.49 -25.57 32.13
N ILE A 11 -49.47 -24.68 32.33
CA ILE A 11 -49.69 -23.51 31.46
C ILE A 11 -48.63 -22.42 31.71
N ASN A 12 -48.18 -22.23 32.95
CA ASN A 12 -47.15 -21.24 33.27
C ASN A 12 -45.73 -21.69 32.86
N GLN A 13 -45.43 -22.99 32.86
CA GLN A 13 -44.13 -23.49 32.39
C GLN A 13 -43.92 -23.29 30.88
N LYS A 14 -44.96 -23.47 30.05
CA LYS A 14 -44.87 -23.24 28.60
C LYS A 14 -44.70 -21.77 28.21
N LYS A 15 -45.25 -20.85 29.02
CA LYS A 15 -45.12 -19.40 28.80
C LYS A 15 -43.74 -18.86 29.18
N GLY A 16 -43.13 -19.35 30.26
CA GLY A 16 -41.76 -18.97 30.64
C GLY A 16 -40.68 -19.46 29.67
N PHE A 17 -40.84 -20.66 29.11
CA PHE A 17 -39.90 -21.22 28.13
C PHE A 17 -39.92 -20.48 26.79
N SER A 18 -41.09 -20.00 26.34
CA SER A 18 -41.22 -19.28 25.06
C SER A 18 -40.61 -17.88 25.12
N ILE A 19 -40.64 -17.21 26.28
CA ILE A 19 -40.05 -15.86 26.46
C ILE A 19 -38.52 -15.94 26.58
N ALA A 20 -37.99 -16.99 27.24
CA ALA A 20 -36.54 -17.19 27.38
C ALA A 20 -35.85 -17.50 26.05
N VAL A 21 -36.48 -18.28 25.16
CA VAL A 21 -35.92 -18.63 23.84
C VAL A 21 -36.00 -17.44 22.87
N GLY A 22 -37.07 -16.65 22.91
CA GLY A 22 -37.21 -15.45 22.08
C GLY A 22 -36.19 -14.35 22.43
N GLY A 23 -35.94 -14.11 23.72
CA GLY A 23 -34.96 -13.11 24.17
C GLY A 23 -33.52 -13.45 23.79
N VAL A 24 -33.11 -14.71 23.94
CA VAL A 24 -31.76 -15.17 23.55
C VAL A 24 -31.57 -15.11 22.04
N ALA A 25 -32.58 -15.47 21.25
CA ALA A 25 -32.52 -15.36 19.79
C ALA A 25 -32.37 -13.90 19.33
N ILE A 26 -33.08 -12.96 19.95
CA ILE A 26 -32.98 -11.53 19.62
C ILE A 26 -31.59 -10.98 19.99
N ILE A 27 -31.05 -11.35 21.15
CA ILE A 27 -29.70 -10.93 21.56
C ILE A 27 -28.65 -11.49 20.60
N LEU A 28 -28.74 -12.77 20.23
CA LEU A 28 -27.84 -13.37 19.23
C LEU A 28 -27.96 -12.72 17.86
N LEU A 29 -29.16 -12.31 17.45
CA LEU A 29 -29.40 -11.66 16.17
C LEU A 29 -28.87 -10.23 16.16
N ILE A 30 -29.01 -9.50 17.28
CA ILE A 30 -28.42 -8.16 17.46
C ILE A 30 -26.90 -8.26 17.49
N THR A 31 -26.31 -9.19 18.23
CA THR A 31 -24.84 -9.36 18.27
C THR A 31 -24.30 -9.85 16.94
N PHE A 32 -25.02 -10.70 16.22
CA PHE A 32 -24.63 -11.14 14.88
C PHE A 32 -24.68 -10.00 13.86
N ILE A 33 -25.72 -9.16 13.88
CA ILE A 33 -25.80 -7.95 13.05
C ILE A 33 -24.68 -6.97 13.43
N TRP A 34 -24.44 -6.76 14.73
CA TRP A 34 -23.34 -5.92 15.20
C TRP A 34 -21.98 -6.45 14.73
N PHE A 35 -21.74 -7.76 14.85
CA PHE A 35 -20.52 -8.43 14.43
C PHE A 35 -20.31 -8.35 12.91
N TRP A 36 -21.37 -8.50 12.11
CA TRP A 36 -21.31 -8.31 10.65
C TRP A 36 -21.08 -6.84 10.26
N SER A 37 -21.66 -5.89 10.99
CA SER A 37 -21.48 -4.46 10.73
C SER A 37 -20.11 -3.94 11.16
N ALA A 38 -19.48 -4.58 12.16
CA ALA A 38 -18.17 -4.20 12.67
C ALA A 38 -17.01 -4.67 11.78
N TYR A 39 -17.24 -5.68 10.92
CA TYR A 39 -16.20 -6.23 10.07
C TYR A 39 -16.73 -6.51 8.66
N PRO A 40 -16.52 -5.61 7.68
CA PRO A 40 -16.65 -5.99 6.27
C PRO A 40 -15.50 -6.95 5.91
N THR A 41 -15.53 -8.18 6.42
CA THR A 41 -14.44 -9.18 6.29
C THR A 41 -14.25 -9.68 4.86
N LEU A 42 -15.18 -9.37 3.95
CA LEU A 42 -15.11 -9.83 2.59
C LEU A 42 -14.12 -9.00 1.79
N THR A 43 -13.04 -9.66 1.38
CA THR A 43 -12.05 -9.14 0.46
C THR A 43 -12.05 -9.97 -0.82
N TYR A 44 -11.72 -9.34 -1.94
CA TYR A 44 -11.39 -10.04 -3.17
C TYR A 44 -9.96 -9.68 -3.55
N LYS A 45 -9.10 -10.70 -3.67
CA LYS A 45 -7.64 -10.54 -3.84
C LYS A 45 -7.01 -9.58 -2.82
N GLY A 46 -7.52 -9.57 -1.58
CA GLY A 46 -7.05 -8.71 -0.49
C GLY A 46 -7.57 -7.27 -0.53
N VAL A 47 -8.39 -6.88 -1.51
CA VAL A 47 -9.05 -5.56 -1.50
C VAL A 47 -10.46 -5.71 -0.90
N PRO A 48 -10.87 -4.89 0.08
CA PRO A 48 -12.23 -4.89 0.60
C PRO A 48 -13.29 -4.73 -0.50
N ILE A 49 -14.34 -5.55 -0.45
CA ILE A 49 -15.39 -5.54 -1.50
C ILE A 49 -16.06 -4.16 -1.62
N SER A 50 -16.27 -3.45 -0.51
CA SER A 50 -16.82 -2.10 -0.52
C SER A 50 -16.00 -1.15 -1.40
N ILE A 51 -14.67 -1.22 -1.29
CA ILE A 51 -13.73 -0.39 -2.07
C ILE A 51 -13.75 -0.79 -3.55
N LEU A 52 -13.88 -2.09 -3.84
CA LEU A 52 -14.02 -2.56 -5.22
C LEU A 52 -15.32 -2.10 -5.86
N VAL A 53 -16.43 -2.06 -5.11
CA VAL A 53 -17.71 -1.56 -5.61
C VAL A 53 -17.61 -0.06 -5.92
N ASP A 54 -17.03 0.74 -5.01
CA ASP A 54 -16.77 2.16 -5.23
C ASP A 54 -15.94 2.37 -6.51
N PHE A 55 -14.87 1.58 -6.68
CA PHE A 55 -14.01 1.63 -7.86
C PHE A 55 -14.75 1.26 -9.15
N LEU A 56 -15.59 0.22 -9.15
CA LEU A 56 -16.34 -0.24 -10.33
C LEU A 56 -17.47 0.72 -10.75
N GLN A 57 -17.98 1.50 -9.80
CA GLN A 57 -18.95 2.56 -10.05
C GLN A 57 -18.31 3.80 -10.69
N ASP A 58 -17.00 4.01 -10.50
CA ASP A 58 -16.26 5.09 -11.13
C ASP A 58 -15.91 4.76 -12.59
N THR A 59 -16.58 5.45 -13.52
CA THR A 59 -16.43 5.18 -14.96
C THR A 59 -14.99 5.42 -15.45
N ILE A 60 -14.31 6.45 -14.93
CA ILE A 60 -12.96 6.82 -15.31
C ILE A 60 -11.95 5.77 -14.83
N ALA A 61 -12.03 5.37 -13.56
CA ALA A 61 -11.15 4.38 -12.96
C ALA A 61 -11.32 3.02 -13.64
N ARG A 62 -12.58 2.61 -13.85
CA ARG A 62 -12.91 1.37 -14.54
C ARG A 62 -12.37 1.34 -15.96
N GLU A 63 -12.59 2.41 -16.73
CA GLU A 63 -12.11 2.50 -18.10
C GLU A 63 -10.58 2.52 -18.17
N ALA A 64 -9.92 3.28 -17.30
CA ALA A 64 -8.46 3.32 -17.21
C ALA A 64 -7.87 1.94 -16.86
N TYR A 65 -8.53 1.17 -16.00
CA TYR A 65 -8.13 -0.20 -15.67
C TYR A 65 -8.26 -1.15 -16.87
N PHE A 66 -9.44 -1.23 -17.49
CA PHE A 66 -9.67 -2.17 -18.60
C PHE A 66 -8.92 -1.78 -19.89
N LYS A 67 -8.60 -0.50 -20.08
CA LYS A 67 -7.74 -0.04 -21.19
C LYS A 67 -6.24 -0.09 -20.88
N GLY A 68 -5.84 -0.47 -19.66
CA GLY A 68 -4.43 -0.56 -19.26
C GLY A 68 -3.72 0.79 -19.12
N HIS A 69 -4.46 1.90 -18.97
CA HIS A 69 -3.93 3.26 -18.83
C HIS A 69 -3.41 3.50 -17.40
N LYS A 70 -2.26 2.91 -17.06
CA LYS A 70 -1.69 2.89 -15.70
C LYS A 70 -1.61 4.26 -15.03
N LYS A 71 -1.17 5.30 -15.74
CA LYS A 71 -1.03 6.67 -15.19
C LYS A 71 -2.39 7.30 -14.86
N ALA A 72 -3.38 7.13 -15.74
CA ALA A 72 -4.73 7.63 -15.52
C ALA A 72 -5.42 6.88 -14.37
N LEU A 73 -5.25 5.55 -14.33
CA LEU A 73 -5.74 4.72 -13.23
C LEU A 73 -5.13 5.16 -11.90
N HIS A 74 -3.81 5.37 -11.84
CA HIS A 74 -3.13 5.83 -10.63
C HIS A 74 -3.69 7.16 -10.13
N HIS A 75 -3.81 8.14 -11.02
CA HIS A 75 -4.35 9.45 -10.66
C HIS A 75 -5.77 9.32 -10.08
N ARG A 76 -6.64 8.54 -10.75
CA ARG A 76 -8.02 8.38 -10.32
C ARG A 76 -8.17 7.61 -9.01
N LEU A 77 -7.37 6.56 -8.79
CA LEU A 77 -7.37 5.82 -7.52
C LEU A 77 -6.93 6.71 -6.35
N LYS A 78 -5.96 7.61 -6.58
CA LYS A 78 -5.54 8.61 -5.60
C LYS A 78 -6.66 9.60 -5.28
N GLU A 79 -7.36 10.12 -6.30
CA GLU A 79 -8.50 11.02 -6.10
C GLU A 79 -9.65 10.36 -5.32
N LEU A 80 -9.90 9.07 -5.55
CA LEU A 80 -10.91 8.30 -4.83
C LEU A 80 -10.50 7.93 -3.39
N GLY A 81 -9.26 8.22 -3.00
CA GLY A 81 -8.71 7.88 -1.68
C GLY A 81 -8.64 6.36 -1.46
N VAL A 82 -8.52 5.56 -2.51
CA VAL A 82 -8.58 4.09 -2.43
C VAL A 82 -7.48 3.55 -1.52
N GLU A 83 -6.27 4.06 -1.63
CA GLU A 83 -5.14 3.64 -0.79
C GLU A 83 -5.43 3.85 0.69
N GLU A 84 -5.94 5.02 1.07
CA GLU A 84 -6.26 5.34 2.47
C GLU A 84 -7.42 4.48 2.98
N LYS A 85 -8.47 4.28 2.18
CA LYS A 85 -9.58 3.39 2.55
C LYS A 85 -9.10 1.96 2.82
N ILE A 86 -8.14 1.46 2.02
CA ILE A 86 -7.56 0.13 2.24
C ILE A 86 -6.68 0.15 3.50
N LYS A 87 -5.88 1.21 3.71
CA LYS A 87 -5.09 1.38 4.94
C LYS A 87 -5.99 1.36 6.18
N ASP A 88 -7.08 2.13 6.19
CA ASP A 88 -8.06 2.15 7.28
C ASP A 88 -8.58 0.75 7.62
N PHE A 89 -8.88 -0.06 6.59
CA PHE A 89 -9.36 -1.43 6.76
C PHE A 89 -8.31 -2.36 7.40
N TYR A 90 -7.05 -2.21 7.01
CA TYR A 90 -5.97 -3.08 7.47
C TYR A 90 -5.24 -2.56 8.71
N ARG A 91 -5.33 -1.27 9.05
CA ARG A 91 -4.60 -0.64 10.16
C ARG A 91 -4.70 -1.39 11.49
N PRO A 92 -5.85 -1.98 11.89
CA PRO A 92 -5.92 -2.78 13.12
C PRO A 92 -5.08 -4.06 13.12
N GLN A 93 -4.61 -4.52 11.96
CA GLN A 93 -3.84 -5.77 11.78
C GLN A 93 -2.32 -5.54 11.78
N PHE A 94 -1.88 -4.28 11.76
CA PHE A 94 -0.47 -3.90 11.71
C PHE A 94 -0.13 -3.00 12.91
N GLN A 95 1.05 -3.23 13.51
CA GLN A 95 1.55 -2.39 14.59
C GLN A 95 2.31 -1.17 14.05
N GLU A 96 3.01 -1.35 12.93
CA GLU A 96 3.87 -0.34 12.32
C GLU A 96 3.27 0.17 11.00
N GLU A 97 3.11 1.49 10.88
CA GLU A 97 2.51 2.11 9.68
C GLU A 97 3.32 1.85 8.41
N GLN A 98 4.65 1.70 8.54
CA GLN A 98 5.53 1.39 7.42
C GLN A 98 5.29 -0.01 6.84
N GLU A 99 4.94 -0.99 7.69
CA GLU A 99 4.62 -2.34 7.24
C GLU A 99 3.26 -2.37 6.55
N LEU A 100 2.28 -1.64 7.09
CA LEU A 100 0.99 -1.42 6.46
C LEU A 100 1.16 -0.77 5.08
N ASP A 101 1.93 0.32 5.00
CA ASP A 101 2.17 1.02 3.74
C ASP A 101 2.78 0.11 2.67
N ARG A 102 3.81 -0.67 3.04
CA ARG A 102 4.43 -1.65 2.14
C ARG A 102 3.45 -2.74 1.72
N TYR A 103 2.66 -3.27 2.65
CA TYR A 103 1.64 -4.29 2.36
C TYR A 103 0.58 -3.76 1.37
N ILE A 104 0.07 -2.55 1.57
CA ILE A 104 -0.92 -1.95 0.67
C ILE A 104 -0.33 -1.68 -0.71
N HIS A 105 0.90 -1.18 -0.80
CA HIS A 105 1.56 -1.00 -2.08
C HIS A 105 1.78 -2.33 -2.80
N GLN A 106 2.17 -3.40 -2.09
CA GLN A 106 2.30 -4.74 -2.69
C GLN A 106 0.95 -5.26 -3.18
N LEU A 107 -0.10 -5.09 -2.38
CA LEU A 107 -1.47 -5.48 -2.73
C LEU A 107 -1.94 -4.78 -4.02
N LEU A 108 -1.73 -3.47 -4.12
CA LEU A 108 -2.09 -2.70 -5.30
C LEU A 108 -1.24 -3.10 -6.52
N TYR A 109 0.06 -3.36 -6.33
CA TYR A 109 0.95 -3.86 -7.37
C TYR A 109 0.46 -5.21 -7.93
N ASN A 110 0.17 -6.17 -7.06
CA ASN A 110 -0.30 -7.50 -7.45
C ASN A 110 -1.62 -7.46 -8.25
N ASN A 111 -2.48 -6.47 -7.98
CA ASN A 111 -3.80 -6.36 -8.60
C ASN A 111 -3.84 -5.46 -9.84
N THR A 112 -2.95 -4.47 -9.95
CA THR A 112 -3.03 -3.41 -10.97
C THR A 112 -1.71 -3.13 -11.69
N GLY A 113 -0.58 -3.65 -11.18
CA GLY A 113 0.76 -3.28 -11.61
C GLY A 113 1.20 -1.89 -11.16
N TYR A 114 0.48 -1.26 -10.22
CA TYR A 114 0.85 0.01 -9.60
C TYR A 114 2.10 -0.13 -8.72
N ILE A 115 3.09 0.74 -8.92
CA ILE A 115 4.28 0.83 -8.06
C ILE A 115 4.28 2.22 -7.43
N GLY A 116 4.31 2.29 -6.10
CA GLY A 116 4.41 3.55 -5.37
C GLY A 116 5.74 4.25 -5.62
N ALA A 117 5.75 5.58 -5.54
CA ALA A 117 6.93 6.40 -5.87
C ALA A 117 8.17 6.02 -5.02
N ALA A 118 7.94 5.56 -3.78
CA ALA A 118 8.98 5.16 -2.84
C ALA A 118 9.49 3.72 -3.03
N TYR A 119 8.96 2.96 -3.99
CA TYR A 119 9.25 1.52 -4.12
C TYR A 119 9.88 1.13 -5.46
N LEU A 120 10.62 0.03 -5.45
CA LEU A 120 11.13 -0.71 -6.61
C LEU A 120 10.61 -2.14 -6.51
N VAL A 121 10.47 -2.83 -7.64
CA VAL A 121 10.12 -4.25 -7.68
C VAL A 121 11.42 -5.05 -7.84
N ASN A 122 11.70 -5.98 -6.93
CA ASN A 122 12.84 -6.89 -7.06
C ASN A 122 12.58 -7.99 -8.09
N ALA A 123 13.57 -8.83 -8.37
CA ALA A 123 13.45 -9.94 -9.33
C ALA A 123 12.37 -10.98 -8.95
N GLN A 124 11.95 -11.02 -7.68
CA GLN A 124 10.92 -11.90 -7.16
C GLN A 124 9.50 -11.29 -7.23
N GLY A 125 9.36 -10.04 -7.69
CA GLY A 125 8.07 -9.35 -7.78
C GLY A 125 7.63 -8.67 -6.49
N GLU A 126 8.53 -8.52 -5.51
CA GLU A 126 8.24 -7.87 -4.23
C GLU A 126 8.69 -6.40 -4.24
N LEU A 127 7.89 -5.55 -3.62
CA LEU A 127 8.19 -4.14 -3.43
C LEU A 127 9.19 -3.95 -2.30
N GLN A 128 10.33 -3.36 -2.66
CA GLN A 128 11.34 -2.89 -1.73
C GLN A 128 11.37 -1.38 -1.74
N LEU A 129 11.60 -0.77 -0.57
CA LEU A 129 11.83 0.67 -0.50
C LEU A 129 13.03 1.03 -1.38
N LYS A 130 12.88 2.09 -2.17
CA LYS A 130 14.02 2.73 -2.82
C LYS A 130 15.03 3.07 -1.74
N PRO A 131 16.32 2.76 -1.92
CA PRO A 131 17.33 3.24 -1.00
C PRO A 131 17.20 4.76 -0.94
N ALA A 132 17.26 5.30 0.28
CA ALA A 132 17.21 6.73 0.50
C ALA A 132 18.38 7.36 -0.26
N ILE A 133 18.09 8.00 -1.38
CA ILE A 133 19.08 8.77 -2.12
C ILE A 133 19.44 9.95 -1.23
N ASN A 134 20.63 9.94 -0.64
CA ASN A 134 21.04 11.02 0.24
C ASN A 134 21.31 12.30 -0.56
N GLN A 135 21.16 13.46 0.07
CA GLN A 135 21.39 14.75 -0.60
C GLN A 135 22.82 14.89 -1.13
N ASN A 136 23.79 14.26 -0.47
CA ASN A 136 25.19 14.25 -0.90
C ASN A 136 25.36 13.58 -2.26
N PHE A 137 24.70 12.45 -2.51
CA PHE A 137 24.69 11.77 -3.80
C PHE A 137 24.08 12.67 -4.87
N LEU A 138 22.93 13.29 -4.59
CA LEU A 138 22.27 14.16 -5.58
C LEU A 138 23.18 15.33 -5.96
N HIS A 139 23.79 15.99 -4.98
CA HIS A 139 24.74 17.08 -5.22
C HIS A 139 25.95 16.60 -6.01
N TRP A 140 26.54 15.47 -5.61
CA TRP A 140 27.63 14.83 -6.34
C TRP A 140 27.27 14.54 -7.79
N PHE A 141 26.10 13.95 -8.02
CA PHE A 141 25.64 13.53 -9.35
C PHE A 141 25.43 14.73 -10.27
N GLU A 142 24.84 15.81 -9.77
CA GLU A 142 24.66 17.05 -10.54
C GLU A 142 26.00 17.68 -10.95
N LEU A 143 27.01 17.65 -10.07
CA LEU A 143 28.36 18.11 -10.39
C LEU A 143 29.03 17.20 -11.43
N ALA A 144 28.97 15.88 -11.22
CA ALA A 144 29.53 14.88 -12.13
C ALA A 144 28.91 14.99 -13.53
N LYS A 145 27.60 15.24 -13.62
CA LYS A 145 26.89 15.43 -14.88
C LYS A 145 27.35 16.67 -15.65
N LYS A 146 27.58 17.79 -14.95
CA LYS A 146 28.13 19.01 -15.58
C LYS A 146 29.55 18.80 -16.13
N LEU A 147 30.32 17.91 -15.51
CA LEU A 147 31.66 17.52 -15.95
C LEU A 147 31.65 16.39 -16.98
N ASN A 148 30.48 15.95 -17.44
CA ASN A 148 30.31 14.81 -18.34
C ASN A 148 30.98 13.52 -17.82
N LEU A 149 30.99 13.32 -16.49
CA LEU A 149 31.45 12.09 -15.85
C LEU A 149 30.30 11.09 -15.63
N ALA A 150 29.07 11.60 -15.61
CA ALA A 150 27.85 10.82 -15.43
C ALA A 150 26.76 11.34 -16.37
N ILE A 151 25.99 10.44 -16.98
CA ILE A 151 24.85 10.81 -17.83
C ILE A 151 23.50 10.42 -17.18
N ASP A 152 23.50 9.34 -16.41
CA ASP A 152 22.33 8.84 -15.68
C ASP A 152 22.78 8.06 -14.45
N TYR A 153 21.85 7.61 -13.63
CA TYR A 153 22.10 6.63 -12.58
C TYR A 153 20.98 5.60 -12.52
N GLU A 154 21.31 4.38 -12.10
CA GLU A 154 20.35 3.32 -11.83
C GLU A 154 20.53 2.81 -10.40
N ILE A 155 19.50 2.16 -9.88
CA ILE A 155 19.53 1.55 -8.56
C ILE A 155 19.23 0.08 -8.73
N ASP A 156 20.19 -0.77 -8.42
CA ASP A 156 20.03 -2.22 -8.46
C ASP A 156 20.38 -2.82 -7.07
N ASN A 157 19.44 -3.58 -6.51
CA ASN A 157 19.55 -4.21 -5.19
C ASN A 157 20.02 -3.25 -4.07
N GLY A 158 19.57 -2.00 -4.09
CA GLY A 158 19.92 -0.99 -3.09
C GLY A 158 21.28 -0.32 -3.32
N VAL A 159 22.04 -0.74 -4.33
CA VAL A 159 23.30 -0.12 -4.74
C VAL A 159 23.01 0.89 -5.85
N ILE A 160 23.55 2.10 -5.68
CA ILE A 160 23.44 3.14 -6.72
C ILE A 160 24.59 2.95 -7.71
N PHE A 161 24.25 2.82 -8.98
CA PHE A 161 25.20 2.76 -10.09
C PHE A 161 25.10 4.03 -10.92
N ILE A 162 26.26 4.57 -11.32
CA ILE A 162 26.39 5.68 -12.23
C ILE A 162 26.56 5.15 -13.64
N ILE A 163 25.77 5.68 -14.57
CA ILE A 163 25.93 5.43 -16.00
C ILE A 163 26.89 6.48 -16.55
N THR A 164 28.06 6.05 -17.03
CA THR A 164 29.07 6.93 -17.64
C THR A 164 28.71 7.27 -19.08
N PRO A 165 29.33 8.29 -19.71
CA PRO A 165 29.13 8.60 -21.13
C PRO A 165 29.42 7.41 -22.07
N GLU A 166 30.33 6.52 -21.67
CA GLU A 166 30.66 5.28 -22.38
C GLU A 166 29.59 4.18 -22.18
N LYS A 167 28.47 4.51 -21.50
CA LYS A 167 27.37 3.61 -21.15
C LYS A 167 27.80 2.45 -20.25
N GLN A 168 28.83 2.65 -19.44
CA GLN A 168 29.24 1.70 -18.42
C GLN A 168 28.46 1.97 -17.13
N SER A 169 28.03 0.91 -16.45
CA SER A 169 27.39 0.99 -15.13
C SER A 169 28.44 0.74 -14.06
N VAL A 170 28.72 1.75 -13.23
CA VAL A 170 29.78 1.73 -12.21
C VAL A 170 29.20 2.07 -10.84
N PRO A 171 29.47 1.29 -9.77
CA PRO A 171 28.95 1.62 -8.45
C PRO A 171 29.37 3.03 -8.01
N TYR A 172 28.42 3.80 -7.49
CA TYR A 172 28.65 5.16 -6.99
C TYR A 172 29.83 5.21 -6.01
N THR A 173 29.92 4.24 -5.10
CA THR A 173 30.99 4.15 -4.11
C THR A 173 32.39 4.03 -4.71
N VAL A 174 32.52 3.49 -5.92
CA VAL A 174 33.81 3.37 -6.61
C VAL A 174 34.20 4.73 -7.18
N ILE A 175 33.29 5.36 -7.93
CA ILE A 175 33.59 6.61 -8.63
C ILE A 175 33.67 7.81 -7.66
N SER A 176 32.87 7.83 -6.59
CA SER A 176 32.88 8.89 -5.58
C SER A 176 34.15 8.92 -4.74
N ASN A 177 34.88 7.80 -4.68
CA ASN A 177 36.19 7.73 -4.01
C ASN A 177 37.30 8.33 -4.87
N VAL A 178 37.14 8.36 -6.20
CA VAL A 178 38.09 8.96 -7.14
C VAL A 178 37.78 10.44 -7.34
N TYR A 179 36.50 10.79 -7.36
CA TYR A 179 36.04 12.16 -7.50
C TYR A 179 35.13 12.51 -6.34
N SER A 180 35.68 13.08 -5.28
CA SER A 180 34.88 13.64 -4.19
C SER A 180 34.12 14.90 -4.65
N ILE A 181 33.08 15.29 -3.90
CA ILE A 181 32.31 16.53 -4.16
C ILE A 181 33.25 17.74 -4.29
N SER A 182 34.20 17.88 -3.36
CA SER A 182 35.18 18.98 -3.34
C SER A 182 36.05 19.00 -4.60
N GLU A 183 36.47 17.84 -5.09
CA GLU A 183 37.25 17.73 -6.32
C GLU A 183 36.43 18.10 -7.55
N LEU A 184 35.17 17.64 -7.63
CA LEU A 184 34.27 18.00 -8.72
C LEU A 184 33.99 19.51 -8.74
N GLU A 185 33.73 20.13 -7.59
CA GLU A 185 33.55 21.59 -7.49
C GLU A 185 34.79 22.34 -7.97
N LYS A 186 35.99 21.90 -7.55
CA LYS A 186 37.25 22.50 -7.98
C LYS A 186 37.46 22.38 -9.49
N LEU A 187 37.18 21.21 -10.08
CA LEU A 187 37.28 20.99 -11.52
C LEU A 187 36.31 21.90 -12.30
N LEU A 188 35.09 22.04 -11.79
CA LEU A 188 34.07 22.89 -12.41
C LEU A 188 34.47 24.37 -12.37
N MET A 189 35.05 24.84 -11.26
CA MET A 189 35.59 26.19 -11.15
C MET A 189 36.71 26.45 -12.16
N VAL A 190 37.61 25.48 -12.37
CA VAL A 190 38.69 25.63 -13.36
C VAL A 190 38.11 25.75 -14.77
N LEU A 191 37.11 24.93 -15.13
CA LEU A 191 36.47 24.97 -16.44
C LEU A 191 35.68 26.27 -16.70
N GLN A 192 35.15 26.91 -15.66
CA GLN A 192 34.39 28.16 -15.80
C GLN A 192 35.28 29.41 -15.95
N ASN A 193 36.56 29.31 -15.60
CA ASN A 193 37.53 30.41 -15.69
C ASN A 193 38.35 30.40 -16.98
N HIS A 194 38.05 29.50 -17.91
CA HIS A 194 38.65 29.37 -19.23
C HIS A 194 37.58 29.50 -20.31
#